data_AF-A0AAV6KVA4-F1
#
_entry.id   AF-A0AAV6KVA4-F1
#
_cell.length_a   1.000
_cell.length_b   1.000
_cell.length_c   1.000
_cell.angle_alpha   90.00
_cell.angle_beta   90.00
_cell.angle_gamma   90.00
#
_symmetry.space_group_name_H-M   'P 1'
#
loop_
_entity.id
_entity.type
_entity.pdbx_description
1 polymer ?
#
loop_
_entity_poly.entity_id
_entity_poly.type
_entity_poly.pdbx_seq_one_letter_code
_entity_poly.pdbx_strand_id
1 'polypeptide(L)'
;MEVAKSKLSEVEMIFKPALRKAACLGIPEIIEKIVSSYPSALFFFPDDQNIITYAILNRRERVFNLVHQTGWKYIYGIDRSSTNNILHLVARLGHEQQINLNAGAAGAVLQMQREMQWYKTA
;
A
#
# COMPACT_ATOMS: atom_id res chain seq x y z
N MET A 1 -26.27 16.00 -18.65
CA MET A 1 -25.50 14.96 -17.93
C MET A 1 -24.02 14.88 -18.35
N GLU A 2 -23.57 15.55 -19.43
CA GLU A 2 -22.16 15.55 -19.86
C GLU A 2 -21.21 16.38 -18.98
N VAL A 3 -21.66 17.53 -18.46
CA VAL A 3 -20.83 18.45 -17.65
C VAL A 3 -20.36 17.83 -16.33
N ALA A 4 -21.12 16.88 -15.77
CA ALA A 4 -20.70 16.17 -14.55
C ALA A 4 -19.63 15.11 -14.85
N LYS A 5 -19.68 14.45 -16.01
CA LYS A 5 -18.67 13.49 -16.45
C LYS A 5 -17.34 14.15 -16.79
N SER A 6 -17.36 15.34 -17.40
CA SER A 6 -16.13 16.07 -17.73
C SER A 6 -15.36 16.51 -16.49
N LYS A 7 -16.07 17.00 -15.46
CA LYS A 7 -15.44 17.36 -14.17
C LYS A 7 -14.90 16.15 -13.43
N LEU A 8 -15.56 14.99 -13.50
CA LEU A 8 -15.10 13.77 -12.85
C LEU A 8 -13.78 13.26 -13.49
N SER A 9 -13.69 13.32 -14.82
CA SER A 9 -12.49 13.00 -15.60
C SER A 9 -11.28 13.87 -15.23
N GLU A 10 -11.50 15.17 -15.07
CA GLU A 10 -10.45 16.14 -14.74
C GLU A 10 -9.90 15.91 -13.32
N VAL A 11 -10.79 15.65 -12.35
CA VAL A 11 -10.41 15.34 -10.96
C VAL A 11 -9.67 14.01 -10.87
N GLU A 12 -10.12 12.99 -11.60
CA GLU A 12 -9.41 11.70 -11.68
C GLU A 12 -8.00 11.88 -12.24
N MET A 13 -7.86 12.64 -13.33
CA MET A 13 -6.56 12.91 -13.97
C MET A 13 -5.55 13.56 -13.02
N ILE A 14 -6.00 14.43 -12.10
CA ILE A 14 -5.14 15.13 -11.14
C ILE A 14 -4.82 14.23 -9.94
N PHE A 15 -5.82 13.62 -9.32
CA PHE A 15 -5.64 12.92 -8.03
C PHE A 15 -5.10 11.51 -8.17
N LYS A 16 -5.40 10.79 -9.25
CA LYS A 16 -4.91 9.42 -9.48
C LYS A 16 -3.37 9.30 -9.46
N PRO A 17 -2.60 10.13 -10.21
CA PRO A 17 -1.14 10.06 -10.15
C PRO A 17 -0.60 10.49 -8.77
N ALA A 18 -1.20 11.50 -8.14
CA ALA A 18 -0.79 11.98 -6.83
C ALA A 18 -0.96 10.91 -5.73
N LEU A 19 -2.13 10.25 -5.69
CA LEU A 19 -2.43 9.15 -4.77
C LEU A 19 -1.47 7.98 -4.96
N ARG A 20 -1.21 7.58 -6.21
CA ARG A 20 -0.24 6.51 -6.51
C ARG A 20 1.16 6.87 -6.02
N LYS A 21 1.63 8.10 -6.30
CA LYS A 21 2.97 8.56 -5.89
C LYS A 21 3.08 8.62 -4.37
N ALA A 22 2.06 9.15 -3.69
CA ALA A 22 2.01 9.22 -2.23
C ALA A 22 2.05 7.81 -1.59
N ALA A 23 1.33 6.84 -2.17
CA ALA A 23 1.34 5.45 -1.71
C ALA A 23 2.71 4.79 -1.90
N CYS A 24 3.37 5.00 -3.04
CA CYS A 24 4.71 4.46 -3.29
C CYS A 24 5.79 5.11 -2.41
N LEU A 25 5.70 6.41 -2.15
CA LEU A 25 6.65 7.16 -1.34
C LEU A 25 6.40 7.02 0.17
N GLY A 26 5.19 6.60 0.56
CA GLY A 26 4.82 6.42 1.97
C GLY A 26 4.41 7.71 2.66
N ILE A 27 3.73 8.62 1.95
CA ILE A 27 3.29 9.94 2.45
C ILE A 27 1.78 9.89 2.75
N PRO A 28 1.36 9.49 3.98
CA PRO A 28 -0.05 9.37 4.33
C PRO A 28 -0.80 10.71 4.31
N GLU A 29 -0.12 11.82 4.59
CA GLU A 29 -0.73 13.15 4.72
C GLU A 29 -1.38 13.63 3.40
N ILE A 30 -0.76 13.29 2.26
CA ILE A 30 -1.32 13.58 0.93
C ILE A 30 -2.57 12.73 0.67
N ILE A 31 -2.54 11.46 1.08
CA ILE A 31 -3.66 10.53 0.90
C ILE A 31 -4.85 11.01 1.74
N GLU A 32 -4.63 11.35 3.01
CA GLU A 32 -5.66 11.92 3.88
C GLU A 32 -6.26 13.20 3.30
N LYS A 33 -5.41 14.12 2.81
CA LYS A 33 -5.90 15.40 2.28
C LYS A 33 -6.78 15.19 1.04
N ILE A 34 -6.33 14.37 0.10
CA ILE A 34 -7.09 14.07 -1.13
C ILE A 34 -8.41 13.37 -0.79
N VAL A 35 -8.37 12.34 0.08
CA VAL A 35 -9.57 11.58 0.44
C VAL A 35 -10.56 12.42 1.26
N SER A 36 -10.09 13.31 2.13
CA SER A 36 -10.96 14.23 2.88
C SER A 36 -11.69 15.21 1.96
N SER A 37 -11.06 15.62 0.86
CA SER A 37 -11.60 16.59 -0.10
C SER A 37 -12.44 15.92 -1.18
N TYR A 38 -12.10 14.68 -1.55
CA TYR A 38 -12.80 13.90 -2.57
C TYR A 38 -12.82 12.42 -2.19
N PRO A 39 -13.78 11.97 -1.36
CA PRO A 39 -13.84 10.58 -0.89
C PRO A 39 -13.93 9.55 -2.02
N SER A 40 -14.57 9.93 -3.15
CA SER A 40 -14.68 9.09 -4.34
C SER A 40 -13.33 8.83 -5.03
N ALA A 41 -12.25 9.51 -4.64
CA ALA A 41 -10.93 9.31 -5.22
C ALA A 41 -10.36 7.90 -4.98
N LEU A 42 -10.87 7.20 -3.95
CA LEU A 42 -10.49 5.82 -3.67
C LEU A 42 -10.95 4.84 -4.77
N PHE A 43 -11.98 5.22 -5.55
CA PHE A 43 -12.51 4.43 -6.66
C PHE A 43 -11.89 4.78 -8.01
N PHE A 44 -10.89 5.66 -8.06
CA PHE A 44 -10.15 5.96 -9.29
C PHE A 44 -9.23 4.80 -9.73
N PHE A 45 -8.99 3.86 -8.84
CA PHE A 45 -8.17 2.69 -9.11
C PHE A 45 -9.06 1.50 -9.48
N PRO A 46 -8.67 0.71 -10.49
CA PRO A 46 -9.33 -0.56 -10.75
C PRO A 46 -9.09 -1.53 -9.58
N ASP A 47 -10.01 -2.48 -9.39
CA ASP A 47 -9.99 -3.48 -8.31
C ASP A 47 -8.61 -4.15 -8.13
N ASP A 48 -7.88 -4.37 -9.22
CA ASP A 48 -6.60 -5.11 -9.24
C ASP A 48 -5.36 -4.24 -8.90
N GLN A 49 -5.46 -2.90 -8.91
CA GLN A 49 -4.31 -2.00 -8.67
C GLN A 49 -4.65 -0.85 -7.72
N ASN A 50 -5.10 -1.22 -6.54
CA ASN A 50 -5.46 -0.27 -5.49
C ASN A 50 -4.26 0.36 -4.77
N ILE A 51 -4.54 1.48 -4.08
CA ILE A 51 -3.58 2.24 -3.24
C ILE A 51 -2.85 1.33 -2.24
N ILE A 52 -3.57 0.36 -1.66
CA ILE A 52 -3.02 -0.62 -0.71
C ILE A 52 -1.94 -1.47 -1.38
N THR A 53 -2.19 -1.95 -2.60
CA THR A 53 -1.24 -2.76 -3.36
C THR A 53 0.06 -1.98 -3.57
N TYR A 54 -0.03 -0.70 -3.96
CA TYR A 54 1.16 0.15 -4.09
C TYR A 54 1.90 0.36 -2.76
N ALA A 55 1.18 0.58 -1.66
CA ALA A 55 1.78 0.73 -0.34
C ALA A 55 2.50 -0.56 0.11
N ILE A 56 1.91 -1.73 -0.15
CA ILE A 56 2.47 -3.04 0.20
C ILE A 56 3.70 -3.38 -0.63
N LEU A 57 3.61 -3.18 -1.96
CA LEU A 57 4.74 -3.37 -2.89
C LEU A 57 5.94 -2.51 -2.50
N ASN A 58 5.70 -1.30 -1.96
CA ASN A 58 6.75 -0.38 -1.55
C ASN A 58 7.06 -0.41 -0.04
N ARG A 59 6.51 -1.37 0.72
CA ARG A 59 6.75 -1.53 2.18
C ARG A 59 6.46 -0.28 3.00
N ARG A 60 5.39 0.45 2.64
CA ARG A 60 5.00 1.70 3.31
C ARG A 60 4.00 1.44 4.42
N GLU A 61 4.51 1.03 5.58
CA GLU A 61 3.70 0.68 6.76
C GLU A 61 2.78 1.82 7.21
N ARG A 62 3.26 3.08 7.21
CA ARG A 62 2.44 4.24 7.60
C ARG A 62 1.19 4.41 6.73
N VAL A 63 1.32 4.18 5.42
CA VAL A 63 0.19 4.25 4.48
C VAL A 63 -0.72 3.03 4.64
N PHE A 64 -0.16 1.83 4.86
CA PHE A 64 -0.95 0.64 5.15
C PHE A 64 -1.78 0.83 6.42
N ASN A 65 -1.17 1.30 7.51
CA ASN A 65 -1.84 1.54 8.79
C ASN A 65 -2.95 2.59 8.66
N LEU A 66 -2.70 3.67 7.91
CA LEU A 66 -3.72 4.67 7.60
C LEU A 66 -4.95 4.01 6.94
N VAL A 67 -4.73 3.28 5.86
CA VAL A 67 -5.82 2.65 5.09
C VAL A 67 -6.55 1.57 5.91
N HIS A 68 -5.81 0.86 6.75
CA HIS A 68 -6.38 -0.15 7.65
C HIS A 68 -7.27 0.49 8.73
N GLN A 69 -6.81 1.58 9.35
CA GLN A 69 -7.53 2.30 10.41
C GLN A 69 -8.77 3.04 9.89
N THR A 70 -8.72 3.55 8.66
CA THR A 70 -9.86 4.26 8.04
C THR A 70 -10.98 3.31 7.58
N GLY A 71 -10.79 1.99 7.73
CA GLY A 71 -11.84 1.00 7.46
C GLY A 71 -12.20 0.85 5.99
N TRP A 72 -11.29 1.21 5.07
CA TRP A 72 -11.48 1.07 3.63
C TRP A 72 -11.36 -0.39 3.16
N LYS A 73 -12.14 -1.28 3.78
CA LYS A 73 -12.12 -2.73 3.59
C LYS A 73 -12.47 -3.17 2.17
N TYR A 74 -13.17 -2.32 1.41
CA TYR A 74 -13.49 -2.58 0.01
C TYR A 74 -12.26 -2.49 -0.92
N ILE A 75 -11.15 -1.90 -0.46
CA ILE A 75 -9.92 -1.73 -1.24
C ILE A 75 -9.08 -3.03 -1.28
N TYR A 76 -9.37 -4.02 -0.42
CA TYR A 76 -8.69 -5.32 -0.44
C TYR A 76 -9.16 -6.25 -1.57
N GLY A 77 -9.79 -5.71 -2.61
CA GLY A 77 -10.28 -6.42 -3.79
C GLY A 77 -9.25 -7.40 -4.36
N ILE A 78 -9.72 -8.61 -4.61
CA ILE A 78 -8.95 -9.74 -5.14
C ILE A 78 -8.57 -9.41 -6.59
N ASP A 79 -7.29 -9.55 -6.91
CA ASP A 79 -6.79 -9.55 -8.28
C ASP A 79 -7.56 -10.59 -9.10
N ARG A 80 -8.36 -10.15 -10.07
CA ARG A 80 -9.09 -11.08 -10.96
C ARG A 80 -8.18 -11.70 -12.01
N SER A 81 -7.01 -11.12 -12.28
CA SER A 81 -6.09 -11.54 -13.33
C SER A 81 -4.99 -12.47 -12.85
N SER A 82 -4.63 -12.43 -11.57
CA SER A 82 -3.73 -13.40 -10.96
C SER A 82 -4.34 -13.95 -9.68
N THR A 83 -4.21 -15.24 -9.44
CA THR A 83 -4.64 -15.92 -8.21
C THR A 83 -3.96 -15.40 -6.93
N ASN A 84 -3.18 -14.31 -7.01
CA ASN A 84 -2.47 -13.71 -5.90
C ASN A 84 -3.32 -12.65 -5.22
N ASN A 85 -3.87 -13.01 -4.07
CA ASN A 85 -4.43 -12.01 -3.16
C ASN A 85 -3.33 -11.11 -2.58
N ILE A 86 -3.74 -10.02 -1.92
CA ILE A 86 -2.82 -9.09 -1.23
C ILE A 86 -1.87 -9.83 -0.26
N LEU A 87 -2.32 -10.92 0.36
CA LEU A 87 -1.50 -11.75 1.24
C LEU A 87 -0.35 -12.44 0.49
N HIS A 88 -0.59 -12.97 -0.71
CA HIS A 88 0.45 -13.54 -1.57
C HIS A 88 1.49 -12.48 -1.97
N LEU A 89 1.05 -11.25 -2.26
CA LEU A 89 1.95 -10.14 -2.56
C LEU A 89 2.83 -9.78 -1.34
N VAL A 90 2.24 -9.69 -0.15
CA VAL A 90 2.98 -9.43 1.10
C VAL A 90 4.03 -10.52 1.35
N ALA A 91 3.65 -11.78 1.21
CA ALA A 91 4.51 -12.94 1.45
C ALA A 91 5.68 -13.01 0.46
N ARG A 92 5.44 -12.82 -0.84
CA ARG A 92 6.49 -12.85 -1.86
C ARG A 92 7.56 -11.80 -1.63
N LEU A 93 7.14 -10.55 -1.38
CA LEU A 93 8.07 -9.48 -1.05
C LEU A 93 8.81 -9.74 0.27
N GLY A 94 8.18 -10.49 1.20
CA GLY A 94 8.77 -10.80 2.51
C GLY A 94 9.94 -11.74 2.32
N HIS A 95 9.73 -12.74 1.45
CA HIS A 95 10.76 -13.65 0.99
C HIS A 95 11.88 -12.90 0.25
N GLU A 96 11.59 -12.05 -0.75
CA GLU A 96 12.63 -11.27 -1.47
C GLU A 96 13.50 -10.40 -0.53
N GLN A 97 12.88 -9.80 0.48
CA GLN A 97 13.59 -8.96 1.44
C GLN A 97 14.39 -9.81 2.45
N GLN A 98 13.87 -10.96 2.87
CA GLN A 98 14.62 -11.95 3.64
C GLN A 98 15.80 -12.52 2.82
N ILE A 99 15.64 -12.79 1.53
CA ILE A 99 16.74 -13.25 0.68
C ILE A 99 17.83 -12.17 0.63
N ASN A 100 17.47 -10.90 0.48
CA ASN A 100 18.43 -9.79 0.48
C ASN A 100 19.11 -9.56 1.85
N LEU A 101 18.39 -9.80 2.96
CA LEU A 101 18.96 -9.73 4.31
C LEU A 101 19.88 -10.94 4.56
N ASN A 102 19.44 -12.15 4.24
CA ASN A 102 20.16 -13.40 4.47
C ASN A 102 21.35 -13.58 3.51
N ALA A 103 21.37 -12.87 2.38
CA ALA A 103 22.49 -12.87 1.44
C ALA A 103 23.76 -12.18 1.97
N GLY A 104 23.71 -11.50 3.13
CA GLY A 104 24.87 -10.86 3.75
C GLY A 104 25.00 -11.11 5.24
N ALA A 105 26.24 -11.15 5.74
CA ALA A 105 26.56 -11.35 7.17
C ALA A 105 25.83 -10.35 8.09
N ALA A 106 25.51 -9.16 7.60
CA ALA A 106 24.76 -8.15 8.33
C ALA A 106 23.29 -8.52 8.60
N GLY A 107 22.60 -9.20 7.68
CA GLY A 107 21.19 -9.55 7.90
C GLY A 107 20.99 -10.72 8.85
N ALA A 108 21.92 -11.69 8.85
CA ALA A 108 21.94 -12.76 9.86
C ALA A 108 22.13 -12.21 11.28
N VAL A 109 23.03 -11.23 11.45
CA VAL A 109 23.26 -10.55 12.74
C VAL A 109 22.03 -9.75 13.18
N LEU A 110 21.40 -9.00 12.28
CA LEU A 110 20.19 -8.22 12.59
C LEU A 110 18.98 -9.09 12.93
N GLN A 111 18.86 -10.28 12.33
CA GLN A 111 17.83 -11.24 12.67
C GLN A 111 18.04 -11.81 14.09
N MET A 112 19.26 -12.26 14.41
CA MET A 112 19.58 -12.72 15.77
C MET A 112 19.38 -11.63 16.82
N GLN A 113 19.72 -10.38 16.50
CA GLN A 113 19.53 -9.26 17.43
C GLN A 113 18.04 -9.03 17.74
N ARG A 114 17.17 -9.13 16.73
CA ARG A 114 15.72 -8.97 16.89
C ARG A 114 15.10 -10.12 17.67
N GLU A 115 15.49 -11.35 17.38
CA GLU A 115 15.06 -12.55 18.12
C GLU A 115 15.48 -12.44 19.61
N MET A 116 16.71 -12.00 19.89
CA MET A 116 17.18 -11.78 21.26
C MET A 116 16.38 -10.70 22.01
N GLN A 117 15.88 -9.67 21.31
CA GLN A 117 15.03 -8.64 21.91
C GLN A 117 13.61 -9.15 22.20
N TRP A 118 13.04 -9.98 21.32
CA TRP A 118 11.75 -10.62 21.60
C TRP A 118 11.80 -11.55 22.80
N TYR A 119 12.88 -12.33 22.96
CA TYR A 119 13.07 -13.19 24.15
C TYR A 119 13.19 -12.44 25.48
N LYS A 120 13.63 -11.18 25.47
CA LYS A 120 13.76 -10.38 26.70
C LYS A 120 12.48 -9.67 27.12
N THR A 121 11.52 -9.57 26.20
CA THR A 121 10.28 -8.81 26.41
C THR A 121 9.06 -9.73 26.55
N ALA A 122 9.22 -11.03 26.26
CA ALA A 122 8.27 -12.10 26.54
C ALA A 122 8.59 -12.75 27.91
#